data_AF-A0A7C7HYU6-F1
#
_entry.id   AF-A0A7C7HYU6-F1
#
_cell.length_a   1.000
_cell.length_b   1.000
_cell.length_c   1.000
_cell.angle_alpha   90.00
_cell.angle_beta   90.00
_cell.angle_gamma   90.00
#
_symmetry.space_group_name_H-M   'P 1'
#
loop_
_entity.id
_entity.type
_entity.pdbx_description
1 polymer ?
#
loop_
_entity_poly.entity_id
_entity_poly.type
_entity_poly.pdbx_seq_one_letter_code
_entity_poly.pdbx_strand_id
1 'polypeptide(L)'
;MHVLVADKLTCSRCGPDFGLILRADQTRDRRVTEGVLGCPNCRDQYPIIGGFGDLRAPPRLELPEGRAGDPVIKAQEESEYLLPLLGVIQGPATVLLIGGPAVLGGGLAALLDDIHVVGADADLARWPADPAWSRIVSHPGIPFFSRTLRGVVIDGRLERHWFEEAARVIAPMSRVVVVNAATTAHEWLQVAGLSIMADESGRVVATSS
;
A
#
# COMPACT_ATOMS: atom_id res chain seq x y z
N MET A 1 -2.24 -12.62 -2.71
CA MET A 1 -2.33 -11.38 -3.51
C MET A 1 -3.49 -11.46 -4.50
N HIS A 2 -4.35 -10.45 -4.60
CA HIS A 2 -5.45 -10.44 -5.57
C HIS A 2 -4.95 -10.11 -7.00
N VAL A 3 -5.47 -10.77 -8.04
CA VAL A 3 -5.01 -10.56 -9.44
C VAL A 3 -5.17 -9.11 -9.92
N LEU A 4 -6.28 -8.45 -9.56
CA LEU A 4 -6.50 -7.04 -9.93
C LEU A 4 -5.56 -6.06 -9.22
N VAL A 5 -4.96 -6.46 -8.10
CA VAL A 5 -3.87 -5.70 -7.47
C VAL A 5 -2.59 -5.94 -8.25
N ALA A 6 -2.30 -7.20 -8.59
CA ALA A 6 -1.10 -7.57 -9.33
C ALA A 6 -0.97 -6.84 -10.68
N ASP A 7 -2.08 -6.65 -11.40
CA ASP A 7 -2.13 -5.93 -12.68
C ASP A 7 -1.75 -4.43 -12.58
N LYS A 8 -1.79 -3.86 -11.38
CA LYS A 8 -1.43 -2.46 -11.12
C LYS A 8 0.00 -2.28 -10.61
N LEU A 9 0.72 -3.37 -10.39
CA LEU A 9 2.06 -3.33 -9.81
C LEU A 9 3.12 -2.98 -10.84
N THR A 10 4.12 -2.22 -10.41
CA THR A 10 5.25 -1.79 -11.23
C THR A 10 6.56 -2.33 -10.67
N CYS A 11 7.56 -2.44 -11.53
CA CYS A 11 8.88 -2.92 -11.17
C CYS A 11 9.62 -1.92 -10.29
N SER A 12 9.92 -2.29 -9.04
CA SER A 12 10.65 -1.43 -8.11
C SER A 12 12.09 -1.12 -8.55
N ARG A 13 12.65 -1.85 -9.52
CA ARG A 13 13.97 -1.55 -10.09
C ARG A 13 13.91 -0.62 -11.30
N CYS A 14 12.97 -0.87 -12.22
CA CYS A 14 12.85 -0.08 -13.45
C CYS A 14 12.02 1.20 -13.28
N GLY A 15 11.21 1.27 -12.23
CA GLY A 15 10.36 2.42 -11.94
C GLY A 15 8.91 2.24 -12.43
N PRO A 16 8.11 3.30 -12.25
CA PRO A 16 6.65 3.24 -12.36
C PRO A 16 6.13 3.07 -13.79
N ASP A 17 6.96 3.21 -14.81
CA ASP A 17 6.56 3.04 -16.21
C ASP A 17 6.59 1.57 -16.66
N PHE A 18 7.12 0.67 -15.83
CA PHE A 18 7.28 -0.75 -16.16
C PHE A 18 6.39 -1.62 -15.30
N GLY A 19 5.25 -2.04 -15.85
CA GLY A 19 4.34 -3.00 -15.22
C GLY A 19 4.96 -4.38 -15.00
N LEU A 20 4.55 -5.04 -13.93
CA LEU A 20 4.91 -6.42 -13.65
C LEU A 20 3.92 -7.40 -14.31
N ILE A 21 4.45 -8.50 -14.83
CA ILE A 21 3.67 -9.59 -15.41
C ILE A 21 3.56 -10.70 -14.37
N LEU A 22 2.33 -11.04 -13.99
CA LEU A 22 2.06 -12.12 -13.05
C LEU A 22 2.13 -13.49 -13.76
N ARG A 23 2.94 -14.39 -13.22
CA ARG A 23 2.84 -15.83 -13.44
C ARG A 23 2.39 -16.47 -12.13
N ALA A 24 1.14 -16.90 -12.08
CA ALA A 24 0.58 -17.55 -10.91
C ALA A 24 0.83 -19.07 -10.97
N ASP A 25 1.39 -19.62 -9.90
CA ASP A 25 1.65 -21.06 -9.77
C ASP A 25 0.50 -21.73 -8.98
N GLN A 26 -0.07 -21.05 -7.99
CA GLN A 26 -1.27 -21.47 -7.26
C GLN A 26 -2.26 -20.30 -7.11
N THR A 27 -3.53 -20.56 -7.41
CA THR A 27 -4.61 -19.57 -7.27
C THR A 27 -5.85 -20.15 -6.61
N ARG A 28 -6.56 -19.29 -5.87
CA ARG A 28 -7.89 -19.57 -5.29
C ARG A 28 -8.69 -18.28 -5.26
N ASP A 29 -9.93 -18.29 -5.76
CA ASP A 29 -10.83 -17.13 -5.73
C ASP A 29 -10.19 -15.83 -6.26
N ARG A 30 -9.51 -15.92 -7.42
CA ARG A 30 -8.75 -14.81 -8.04
C ARG A 30 -7.61 -14.26 -7.16
N ARG A 31 -7.12 -15.05 -6.21
CA ARG A 31 -5.96 -14.74 -5.39
C ARG A 31 -4.83 -15.71 -5.63
N VAL A 32 -3.66 -15.16 -5.85
CA VAL A 32 -2.40 -15.89 -5.98
C VAL A 32 -1.85 -16.14 -4.58
N THR A 33 -1.66 -17.41 -4.24
CA THR A 33 -0.98 -17.83 -3.01
C THR A 33 0.50 -18.08 -3.25
N GLU A 34 0.84 -18.72 -4.37
CA GLU A 34 2.22 -18.96 -4.82
C GLU A 34 2.37 -18.49 -6.26
N GLY A 35 3.46 -17.80 -6.56
CA GLY A 35 3.74 -17.34 -7.92
C GLY A 35 4.90 -16.36 -7.99
N VAL A 36 5.03 -15.70 -9.14
CA VAL A 36 6.07 -14.69 -9.37
C VAL A 36 5.54 -13.55 -10.22
N LEU A 37 5.99 -12.35 -9.89
CA LEU A 37 5.84 -11.16 -10.72
C LEU A 37 7.16 -10.91 -11.45
N GLY A 38 7.13 -10.85 -12.78
CA GLY A 38 8.31 -10.62 -13.62
C GLY A 38 8.28 -9.26 -14.29
N CYS A 39 9.41 -8.55 -14.31
CA CYS A 39 9.54 -7.33 -15.11
C CYS A 39 9.98 -7.68 -16.54
N PRO A 40 9.27 -7.26 -17.60
CA PRO A 40 9.67 -7.54 -18.97
C PRO A 40 10.94 -6.78 -19.40
N ASN A 41 11.30 -5.69 -18.71
CA ASN A 41 12.46 -4.87 -19.02
C ASN A 41 13.75 -5.44 -18.41
N CYS A 42 13.88 -5.45 -17.07
CA CYS A 42 15.10 -5.95 -16.41
C CYS A 42 15.12 -7.46 -16.17
N ARG A 43 14.01 -8.17 -16.43
CA ARG A 43 13.84 -9.61 -16.17
C ARG A 43 13.93 -10.03 -14.70
N ASP A 44 13.97 -9.06 -13.77
CA ASP A 44 13.88 -9.37 -12.35
C ASP A 44 12.54 -10.01 -12.02
N GLN A 45 12.60 -10.90 -11.03
CA GLN A 45 11.49 -11.69 -10.53
C GLN A 45 11.25 -11.36 -9.06
N TYR A 46 9.99 -11.19 -8.69
CA TYR A 46 9.53 -10.84 -7.36
C TYR A 46 8.56 -11.94 -6.88
N PRO A 47 8.95 -12.74 -5.87
CA PRO A 47 8.18 -13.90 -5.45
C PRO A 47 6.89 -13.50 -4.72
N ILE A 48 5.86 -14.33 -4.88
CA ILE A 48 4.65 -14.35 -4.07
C ILE A 48 4.64 -15.67 -3.29
N ILE A 49 4.69 -15.60 -1.96
CA ILE A 49 4.73 -16.77 -1.07
C ILE A 49 3.66 -16.58 0.00
N GLY A 50 2.78 -17.56 0.22
CA GLY A 50 1.65 -17.42 1.16
C GLY A 50 0.75 -16.22 0.85
N GLY A 51 0.71 -15.79 -0.41
CA GLY A 51 0.02 -14.61 -0.90
C GLY A 51 0.67 -13.27 -0.56
N PHE A 52 1.84 -13.25 0.06
CA PHE A 52 2.67 -12.07 0.33
C PHE A 52 3.65 -11.82 -0.82
N GLY A 53 3.71 -10.60 -1.35
CA GLY A 53 4.63 -10.24 -2.45
C GLY A 53 5.87 -9.47 -1.97
N ASP A 54 7.07 -10.02 -2.19
CA ASP A 54 8.32 -9.29 -1.96
C ASP A 54 8.74 -8.51 -3.22
N LEU A 55 8.34 -7.25 -3.27
CA LEU A 55 8.59 -6.32 -4.36
C LEU A 55 9.85 -5.47 -4.15
N ARG A 56 10.75 -5.84 -3.22
CA ARG A 56 12.01 -5.11 -3.05
C ARG A 56 12.92 -5.32 -4.27
N ALA A 57 13.53 -4.25 -4.77
CA ALA A 57 14.56 -4.35 -5.80
C ALA A 57 15.77 -5.16 -5.27
N PRO A 58 16.42 -6.01 -6.10
CA PRO A 58 17.65 -6.67 -5.72
C PRO A 58 18.78 -5.67 -5.40
N PRO A 59 19.74 -6.03 -4.51
CA PRO A 59 19.82 -7.28 -3.76
C PRO A 59 18.80 -7.36 -2.62
N ARG A 60 18.17 -8.53 -2.45
CA ARG A 60 17.22 -8.79 -1.35
C ARG A 60 17.96 -9.47 -0.21
N LEU A 61 18.21 -8.70 0.85
CA LEU A 61 18.66 -9.25 2.12
C LEU A 61 17.46 -9.74 2.93
N GLU A 62 17.73 -10.18 4.15
CA GLU A 62 16.70 -10.46 5.15
C GLU A 62 15.69 -9.31 5.24
N LEU A 63 14.43 -9.63 5.53
CA LEU A 63 13.42 -8.61 5.71
C LEU A 63 13.79 -7.75 6.92
N PRO A 64 13.84 -6.42 6.79
CA PRO A 64 14.03 -5.56 7.95
C PRO A 64 12.83 -5.69 8.89
N GLU A 65 13.01 -5.24 10.14
CA GLU A 65 11.87 -5.06 11.05
C GLU A 65 10.90 -4.03 10.44
N GLY A 66 9.62 -4.39 10.42
CA GLY A 66 8.56 -3.53 9.94
C GLY A 66 8.09 -2.53 10.99
N ARG A 67 7.02 -1.81 10.66
CA ARG A 67 6.34 -0.89 11.59
C ARG A 67 4.92 -1.34 11.93
N ALA A 68 4.36 -2.31 11.21
CA ALA A 68 3.00 -2.78 11.44
C ALA A 68 2.88 -3.59 12.74
N GLY A 69 3.95 -4.25 13.17
CA GLY A 69 3.98 -5.07 14.37
C GLY A 69 3.18 -6.36 14.22
N ASP A 70 2.71 -6.88 15.36
CA ASP A 70 1.88 -8.08 15.42
C ASP A 70 0.41 -7.76 15.09
N PRO A 71 -0.38 -8.73 14.57
CA PRO A 71 -1.79 -8.53 14.28
C PRO A 71 -2.58 -8.26 15.57
N VAL A 72 -3.28 -7.11 15.64
CA VAL A 72 -4.05 -6.69 16.82
C VAL A 72 -5.56 -6.72 16.54
N ILE A 73 -6.33 -7.32 17.46
CA ILE A 73 -7.81 -7.40 17.38
C ILE A 73 -8.48 -6.01 17.39
N LYS A 74 -7.86 -5.01 18.04
CA LYS A 74 -8.35 -3.60 18.10
C LYS A 74 -8.29 -2.84 16.77
N ALA A 75 -7.82 -3.45 15.69
CA ALA A 75 -7.75 -2.81 14.39
C ALA A 75 -9.12 -2.38 13.83
N GLN A 76 -10.23 -2.94 14.33
CA GLN A 76 -11.56 -2.70 13.77
C GLN A 76 -12.10 -1.27 14.02
N GLU A 77 -12.10 -0.78 15.27
CA GLU A 77 -12.57 0.59 15.58
C GLU A 77 -11.75 1.67 14.86
N GLU A 78 -10.42 1.50 14.83
CA GLU A 78 -9.52 2.40 14.09
C GLU A 78 -9.74 2.33 12.58
N SER A 79 -10.09 1.16 12.04
CA SER A 79 -10.44 1.00 10.61
C SER A 79 -11.72 1.76 10.25
N GLU A 80 -12.73 1.70 11.12
CA GLU A 80 -14.00 2.43 10.95
C GLU A 80 -13.78 3.95 10.95
N TYR A 81 -12.91 4.44 11.84
CA TYR A 81 -12.55 5.86 11.90
C TYR A 81 -11.75 6.34 10.68
N LEU A 82 -10.86 5.49 10.14
CA LEU A 82 -10.00 5.82 9.01
C LEU A 82 -10.76 5.91 7.68
N LEU A 83 -11.86 5.16 7.54
CA LEU A 83 -12.61 5.06 6.29
C LEU A 83 -13.18 6.41 5.79
N PRO A 84 -13.86 7.24 6.61
CA PRO A 84 -14.30 8.58 6.19
C PRO A 84 -13.17 9.51 5.75
N LEU A 85 -11.98 9.38 6.36
CA LEU A 85 -10.81 10.20 6.03
C LEU A 85 -10.31 9.88 4.63
N LEU A 86 -10.33 8.61 4.24
CA LEU A 86 -9.97 8.16 2.88
C LEU A 86 -10.92 8.70 1.81
N GLY A 87 -12.18 8.99 2.16
CA GLY A 87 -13.17 9.50 1.21
C GLY A 87 -13.54 8.51 0.10
N VAL A 88 -13.24 7.23 0.29
CA VAL A 88 -13.57 6.16 -0.65
C VAL A 88 -14.86 5.50 -0.18
N ILE A 89 -15.95 5.80 -0.89
CA ILE A 89 -17.30 5.36 -0.51
C ILE A 89 -17.83 4.18 -1.34
N GLN A 90 -17.26 3.94 -2.53
CA GLN A 90 -17.67 2.87 -3.47
C GLN A 90 -16.50 2.38 -4.32
N GLY A 91 -16.54 1.11 -4.71
CA GLY A 91 -15.62 0.46 -5.65
C GLY A 91 -16.02 0.64 -7.13
N PRO A 92 -15.20 0.14 -8.07
CA PRO A 92 -13.95 -0.57 -7.83
C PRO A 92 -12.81 0.40 -7.46
N ALA A 93 -12.06 0.10 -6.40
CA ALA A 93 -10.95 0.94 -5.96
C ALA A 93 -9.77 0.15 -5.38
N THR A 94 -8.63 0.80 -5.22
CA THR A 94 -7.47 0.24 -4.51
C THR A 94 -6.95 1.27 -3.51
N VAL A 95 -6.77 0.83 -2.27
CA VAL A 95 -6.26 1.63 -1.16
C VAL A 95 -5.00 0.96 -0.63
N LEU A 96 -3.98 1.76 -0.35
CA LEU A 96 -2.69 1.30 0.17
C LEU A 96 -2.45 1.81 1.58
N LEU A 97 -1.97 0.93 2.46
CA LEU A 97 -1.56 1.24 3.84
C LEU A 97 -0.06 0.97 3.96
N ILE A 98 0.74 1.94 4.39
CA ILE A 98 2.21 1.86 4.37
C ILE A 98 2.77 2.06 5.78
N GLY A 99 3.61 1.13 6.24
CA GLY A 99 4.21 1.18 7.57
C GLY A 99 3.21 0.77 8.65
N GLY A 100 3.19 1.50 9.79
CA GLY A 100 2.30 1.23 10.92
C GLY A 100 0.82 1.01 10.56
N PRO A 101 0.18 1.85 9.72
CA PRO A 101 -1.19 1.66 9.23
C PRO A 101 -1.50 0.29 8.62
N ALA A 102 -0.51 -0.45 8.13
CA ALA A 102 -0.76 -1.73 7.49
C ALA A 102 -1.39 -2.75 8.45
N VAL A 103 -1.27 -2.54 9.77
CA VAL A 103 -1.97 -3.32 10.80
C VAL A 103 -3.50 -3.27 10.65
N LEU A 104 -4.04 -2.22 10.03
CA LEU A 104 -5.47 -2.00 9.82
C LEU A 104 -6.00 -2.70 8.56
N GLY A 105 -5.15 -3.38 7.78
CA GLY A 105 -5.50 -3.91 6.46
C GLY A 105 -6.69 -4.88 6.46
N GLY A 106 -6.70 -5.84 7.39
CA GLY A 106 -7.80 -6.80 7.52
C GLY A 106 -9.11 -6.15 7.96
N GLY A 107 -9.05 -5.21 8.93
CA GLY A 107 -10.21 -4.48 9.42
C GLY A 107 -10.85 -3.62 8.33
N LEU A 108 -10.06 -2.84 7.60
CA LEU A 108 -10.53 -2.04 6.47
C LEU A 108 -11.11 -2.90 5.35
N ALA A 109 -10.50 -4.04 5.04
CA ALA A 109 -10.99 -4.93 4.00
C ALA A 109 -12.33 -5.58 4.35
N ALA A 110 -12.63 -5.76 5.64
CA ALA A 110 -13.92 -6.27 6.11
C ALA A 110 -15.06 -5.23 6.01
N LEU A 111 -14.73 -3.94 5.95
CA LEU A 111 -15.70 -2.84 5.88
C LEU A 111 -16.05 -2.43 4.44
N LEU A 112 -15.29 -2.90 3.45
CA LEU A 112 -15.34 -2.35 2.10
C LEU A 112 -15.64 -3.42 1.05
N ASP A 113 -16.79 -3.29 0.41
CA ASP A 113 -17.13 -4.07 -0.77
C ASP A 113 -16.45 -3.50 -2.02
N ASP A 114 -15.91 -4.38 -2.87
CA ASP A 114 -15.28 -4.05 -4.16
C ASP A 114 -14.10 -3.05 -4.06
N ILE A 115 -13.46 -2.94 -2.90
CA ILE A 115 -12.25 -2.15 -2.70
C ILE A 115 -11.11 -3.07 -2.29
N HIS A 116 -10.03 -3.03 -3.05
CA HIS A 116 -8.83 -3.79 -2.76
C HIS A 116 -7.94 -3.04 -1.79
N VAL A 117 -7.89 -3.53 -0.55
CA VAL A 117 -6.94 -3.04 0.46
C VAL A 117 -5.60 -3.76 0.30
N VAL A 118 -4.53 -2.98 0.30
CA VAL A 118 -3.15 -3.45 0.21
C VAL A 118 -2.37 -2.90 1.38
N GLY A 119 -1.70 -3.75 2.17
CA GLY A 119 -0.69 -3.31 3.14
C GLY A 119 0.72 -3.50 2.61
N ALA A 120 1.57 -2.51 2.83
CA ALA A 120 2.98 -2.50 2.49
C ALA A 120 3.82 -2.33 3.76
N ASP A 121 4.31 -3.44 4.30
CA ASP A 121 5.20 -3.46 5.46
C ASP A 121 5.87 -4.84 5.57
N ALA A 122 7.10 -4.89 6.11
CA ALA A 122 7.89 -6.13 6.20
C ALA A 122 7.32 -7.13 7.22
N ASP A 123 6.67 -6.67 8.29
CA ASP A 123 6.12 -7.54 9.33
C ASP A 123 5.01 -8.45 8.81
N LEU A 124 4.30 -8.00 7.77
CA LEU A 124 3.19 -8.72 7.15
C LEU A 124 3.60 -10.07 6.56
N ALA A 125 4.89 -10.28 6.26
CA ALA A 125 5.41 -11.56 5.78
C ALA A 125 5.19 -12.69 6.79
N ARG A 126 5.21 -12.37 8.09
CA ARG A 126 5.07 -13.32 9.20
C ARG A 126 3.61 -13.56 9.59
N TRP A 127 2.69 -12.74 9.09
CA TRP A 127 1.29 -12.84 9.43
C TRP A 127 0.62 -14.04 8.74
N PRO A 128 -0.45 -14.61 9.33
CA PRO A 128 -1.25 -15.63 8.66
C PRO A 128 -1.79 -15.14 7.32
N ALA A 129 -1.98 -16.07 6.38
CA ALA A 129 -2.60 -15.75 5.11
C ALA A 129 -4.06 -15.35 5.31
N ASP A 130 -4.43 -14.20 4.75
CA ASP A 130 -5.77 -13.64 4.83
C ASP A 130 -6.26 -13.29 3.41
N PRO A 131 -7.33 -13.95 2.93
CA PRO A 131 -7.89 -13.70 1.62
C PRO A 131 -8.79 -12.45 1.58
N ALA A 132 -8.90 -11.62 2.61
CA ALA A 132 -9.65 -10.35 2.52
C ALA A 132 -8.83 -9.25 1.83
N TRP A 133 -7.50 -9.25 1.95
CA TRP A 133 -6.63 -8.14 1.52
C TRP A 133 -5.30 -8.63 0.92
N SER A 134 -4.51 -7.72 0.34
CA SER A 134 -3.19 -8.06 -0.22
C SER A 134 -2.06 -7.52 0.65
N ARG A 135 -0.98 -8.29 0.77
CA ARG A 135 0.18 -7.95 1.60
C ARG A 135 1.43 -7.94 0.74
N ILE A 136 2.22 -6.88 0.85
CA ILE A 136 3.47 -6.72 0.12
C ILE A 136 4.53 -6.09 1.02
N VAL A 137 5.77 -6.12 0.55
CA VAL A 137 6.83 -5.22 0.96
C VAL A 137 7.49 -4.68 -0.31
N SER A 138 7.99 -3.45 -0.27
CA SER A 138 8.62 -2.82 -1.43
C SER A 138 9.77 -1.91 -1.03
N HIS A 139 10.72 -1.75 -1.95
CA HIS A 139 11.85 -0.84 -1.85
C HIS A 139 12.40 -0.61 -3.27
N PRO A 140 12.76 0.63 -3.67
CA PRO A 140 12.89 1.84 -2.85
C PRO A 140 11.61 2.68 -2.69
N GLY A 141 10.52 2.35 -3.38
CA GLY A 141 9.29 3.17 -3.35
C GLY A 141 8.01 2.35 -3.39
N ILE A 142 6.92 3.00 -3.80
CA ILE A 142 5.60 2.40 -3.91
C ILE A 142 5.45 1.75 -5.30
N PRO A 143 5.28 0.42 -5.40
CA PRO A 143 5.35 -0.31 -6.66
C PRO A 143 4.01 -0.30 -7.39
N PHE A 144 3.44 0.88 -7.60
CA PHE A 144 2.21 1.08 -8.35
C PHE A 144 2.42 2.14 -9.44
N PHE A 145 1.67 1.99 -10.53
CA PHE A 145 1.58 3.02 -11.56
C PHE A 145 1.13 4.36 -10.95
N SER A 146 1.65 5.45 -11.50
CA SER A 146 1.26 6.80 -11.10
C SER A 146 -0.24 7.01 -11.33
N ARG A 147 -0.89 7.72 -10.41
CA ARG A 147 -2.32 8.10 -10.50
C ARG A 147 -3.31 6.93 -10.61
N THR A 148 -3.10 5.84 -9.88
CA THR A 148 -3.97 4.65 -9.91
C THR A 148 -4.69 4.32 -8.60
N LEU A 149 -4.19 4.80 -7.46
CA LEU A 149 -4.76 4.49 -6.15
C LEU A 149 -5.82 5.52 -5.75
N ARG A 150 -6.90 5.06 -5.11
CA ARG A 150 -7.99 5.93 -4.63
C ARG A 150 -7.80 6.41 -3.20
N GLY A 151 -6.80 5.89 -2.52
CA GLY A 151 -6.39 6.38 -1.21
C GLY A 151 -5.06 5.76 -0.80
N VAL A 152 -4.27 6.52 -0.06
CA VAL A 152 -3.04 6.04 0.58
C VAL A 152 -3.07 6.46 2.04
N VAL A 153 -2.76 5.53 2.94
CA VAL A 153 -2.54 5.81 4.35
C VAL A 153 -1.07 5.54 4.65
N ILE A 154 -0.38 6.53 5.19
CA ILE A 154 1.06 6.48 5.43
C ILE A 154 1.37 6.78 6.89
N ASP A 155 2.34 6.06 7.45
CA ASP A 155 2.93 6.38 8.74
C ASP A 155 3.78 7.65 8.66
N GLY A 156 3.44 8.67 9.45
CA GLY A 156 4.11 9.97 9.47
C GLY A 156 5.56 9.94 9.96
N ARG A 157 6.01 8.79 10.50
CA ARG A 157 7.41 8.54 10.90
C ARG A 157 8.29 8.04 9.76
N LEU A 158 7.71 7.84 8.57
CA LEU A 158 8.47 7.49 7.36
C LEU A 158 9.17 8.72 6.78
N GLU A 159 10.19 8.46 5.98
CA GLU A 159 10.97 9.51 5.33
C GLU A 159 10.19 10.22 4.21
N ARG A 160 10.60 11.46 3.91
CA ARG A 160 9.98 12.34 2.92
C ARG A 160 9.70 11.66 1.58
N HIS A 161 10.59 10.80 1.09
CA HIS A 161 10.41 10.15 -0.22
C HIS A 161 9.11 9.33 -0.29
N TRP A 162 8.61 8.79 0.83
CA TRP A 162 7.35 8.04 0.85
C TRP A 162 6.13 8.94 0.65
N PHE A 163 6.19 10.21 1.06
CA PHE A 163 5.15 11.20 0.83
C PHE A 163 5.09 11.61 -0.64
N GLU A 164 6.26 11.78 -1.27
CA GLU A 164 6.40 12.05 -2.70
C GLU A 164 5.86 10.87 -3.52
N GLU A 165 6.18 9.64 -3.13
CA GLU A 165 5.64 8.43 -3.75
C GLU A 165 4.12 8.31 -3.54
N ALA A 166 3.61 8.62 -2.34
CA ALA A 166 2.17 8.61 -2.07
C ALA A 166 1.42 9.59 -2.98
N ALA A 167 1.94 10.81 -3.13
CA ALA A 167 1.38 11.80 -4.06
C ALA A 167 1.43 11.33 -5.51
N ARG A 168 2.50 10.63 -5.92
CA ARG A 168 2.65 10.09 -7.29
C ARG A 168 1.58 9.05 -7.62
N VAL A 169 1.28 8.15 -6.69
CA VAL A 169 0.41 6.98 -6.96
C VAL A 169 -1.08 7.27 -6.82
N ILE A 170 -1.48 8.31 -6.08
CA ILE A 170 -2.90 8.64 -5.93
C ILE A 170 -3.49 9.23 -7.21
N ALA A 171 -4.68 8.78 -7.58
CA ALA A 171 -5.48 9.35 -8.67
C ALA A 171 -5.95 10.78 -8.30
N PRO A 172 -6.39 11.60 -9.26
CA PRO A 172 -7.00 12.90 -8.98
C PRO A 172 -8.17 12.79 -7.98
N MET A 173 -8.40 13.85 -7.21
CA MET A 173 -9.49 13.93 -6.21
C MET A 173 -9.46 12.83 -5.14
N SER A 174 -8.33 12.13 -5.00
CA SER A 174 -8.12 11.09 -4.00
C SER A 174 -7.32 11.65 -2.84
N ARG A 175 -7.20 10.88 -1.76
CA ARG A 175 -6.66 11.38 -0.50
C ARG A 175 -5.43 10.60 -0.03
N VAL A 176 -4.48 11.33 0.55
CA VAL A 176 -3.42 10.79 1.39
C VAL A 176 -3.76 11.11 2.82
N VAL A 177 -3.81 10.08 3.66
CA VAL A 177 -4.01 10.20 5.11
C VAL A 177 -2.70 9.84 5.79
N VAL A 178 -2.13 10.79 6.52
CA VAL A 178 -0.96 10.56 7.37
C VAL A 178 -1.45 10.26 8.77
N VAL A 179 -1.04 9.15 9.37
CA VAL A 179 -1.24 8.89 10.80
C VAL A 179 0.08 9.04 11.55
N ASN A 180 0.05 9.31 12.85
CA ASN A 180 1.26 9.64 13.61
C ASN A 180 2.06 10.76 12.94
N ALA A 181 1.36 11.78 12.44
CA ALA A 181 1.94 12.86 11.66
C ALA A 181 2.99 13.62 12.47
N ALA A 182 4.20 13.68 11.93
CA ALA A 182 5.22 14.60 12.41
C ALA A 182 4.90 16.03 11.96
N THR A 183 5.52 17.02 12.60
CA THR A 183 5.35 18.44 12.25
C THR A 183 5.75 18.77 10.81
N THR A 184 6.59 17.94 10.19
CA THR A 184 7.04 18.08 8.79
C THR A 184 6.03 17.55 7.76
N ALA A 185 5.01 16.80 8.17
CA ALA A 185 4.07 16.15 7.25
C ALA A 185 3.36 17.16 6.35
N HIS A 186 2.95 18.31 6.90
CA HIS A 186 2.27 19.37 6.16
C HIS A 186 3.15 19.89 5.00
N GLU A 187 4.38 20.29 5.31
CA GLU A 187 5.33 20.80 4.32
C GLU A 187 5.59 19.76 3.23
N TRP A 188 5.83 18.50 3.60
CA TRP A 188 6.13 17.44 2.64
C TRP A 188 4.96 17.13 1.71
N LEU A 189 3.71 17.12 2.22
CA LEU A 189 2.52 16.93 1.40
C LEU A 189 2.33 18.09 0.40
N GLN A 190 2.53 19.33 0.83
CA GLN A 190 2.42 20.50 -0.03
C GLN A 190 3.49 20.54 -1.11
N VAL A 191 4.75 20.26 -0.75
CA VAL A 191 5.86 20.16 -1.71
C VAL A 191 5.63 19.03 -2.72
N ALA A 192 4.98 17.94 -2.31
CA ALA A 192 4.55 16.86 -3.19
C ALA A 192 3.32 17.21 -4.06
N GLY A 193 2.78 18.42 -3.95
CA GLY A 193 1.68 18.92 -4.78
C GLY A 193 0.28 18.62 -4.24
N LEU A 194 0.15 18.24 -2.97
CA LEU A 194 -1.13 17.96 -2.33
C LEU A 194 -1.65 19.16 -1.53
N SER A 195 -2.97 19.32 -1.49
CA SER A 195 -3.62 20.35 -0.68
C SER A 195 -4.12 19.77 0.64
N ILE A 196 -3.81 20.42 1.76
CA ILE A 196 -4.30 19.97 3.08
C ILE A 196 -5.79 20.23 3.20
N MET A 197 -6.54 19.21 3.62
CA MET A 197 -7.97 19.26 3.90
C MET A 197 -8.27 19.36 5.40
N ALA A 198 -7.50 18.62 6.21
CA ALA A 198 -7.69 18.55 7.66
C ALA A 198 -6.37 18.20 8.36
N ASP A 199 -6.24 18.67 9.61
CA ASP A 199 -5.14 18.35 10.52
C ASP A 199 -5.69 18.30 11.95
N GLU A 200 -5.83 17.10 12.51
CA GLU A 200 -6.37 16.91 13.85
C GLU A 200 -5.82 15.62 14.49
N SER A 201 -5.52 15.67 15.79
CA SER A 201 -5.14 14.50 16.60
C SER A 201 -3.98 13.67 16.03
N GLY A 202 -2.97 14.33 15.46
CA GLY A 202 -1.82 13.64 14.86
C GLY A 202 -2.15 12.93 13.55
N ARG A 203 -3.24 13.31 12.89
CA ARG A 203 -3.62 12.85 11.56
C ARG A 203 -3.74 14.04 10.61
N VAL A 204 -3.12 13.92 9.44
CA VAL A 204 -3.19 14.94 8.38
C VAL A 204 -3.85 14.32 7.16
N VAL A 205 -4.86 14.99 6.61
CA VAL A 205 -5.53 14.57 5.38
C VAL A 205 -5.21 15.58 4.29
N ALA A 206 -4.69 15.09 3.17
CA ALA A 206 -4.42 15.89 1.99
C ALA A 206 -5.04 15.27 0.74
N THR A 207 -5.27 16.07 -0.28
CA THR A 207 -5.91 15.65 -1.53
C THR A 207 -5.13 16.08 -2.75
N SER A 208 -5.19 15.25 -3.79
CA SER A 208 -4.78 15.63 -5.16
C SER A 208 -5.85 16.50 -5.80
N SER A 209 -5.39 17.53 -6.54
CA SER A 209 -6.22 18.29 -7.46
C SER A 209 -6.55 17.52 -8.74
#